data_AF-A0A6N8VUN6-F1
#
_entry.id   AF-A0A6N8VUN6-F1
#
_cell.length_a   1.000
_cell.length_b   1.000
_cell.length_c   1.000
_cell.angle_alpha   90.00
_cell.angle_beta   90.00
_cell.angle_gamma   90.00
#
_symmetry.space_group_name_H-M   'P 1'
#
loop_
_entity.id
_entity.type
_entity.pdbx_description
1 polymer ?
#
loop_
_entity_poly.entity_id
_entity_poly.type
_entity_poly.pdbx_seq_one_letter_code
_entity_poly.pdbx_strand_id
1 'polypeptide(L)'
;MTAVLHRPLRVAGLIKREITMLMRNKINDPRLNRLVITDVEVSRGCSHAKVYIAIPDQENEEQILKAVVGASGFIRSNLSSNLELKFVPKLSFKIDNSYEQGNRIDDILDHS
;
A
#
# COMPACT_ATOMS: atom_id res chain seq x y z
N MET A 1 -23.71 -19.78 2.40
CA MET A 1 -23.94 -18.64 1.48
C MET A 1 -22.77 -17.67 1.62
N THR A 2 -21.74 -17.75 0.78
CA THR A 2 -20.53 -16.92 0.97
C THR A 2 -20.18 -16.24 -0.35
N ALA A 3 -20.77 -15.08 -0.59
CA ALA A 3 -20.44 -14.21 -1.71
C ALA A 3 -19.98 -12.85 -1.19
N VAL A 4 -18.89 -12.81 -0.41
CA VAL A 4 -18.43 -11.57 0.21
C VAL A 4 -16.90 -11.54 0.19
N LEU A 5 -16.32 -10.59 -0.58
CA LEU A 5 -14.89 -10.17 -0.67
C LEU A 5 -14.01 -10.60 -1.87
N HIS A 6 -14.50 -11.34 -2.87
CA HIS A 6 -13.63 -11.75 -4.00
C HIS A 6 -13.04 -10.59 -4.84
N ARG A 7 -13.78 -9.47 -4.97
CA ARG A 7 -13.37 -8.31 -5.77
C ARG A 7 -12.28 -7.46 -5.08
N PRO A 8 -12.46 -6.98 -3.83
CA PRO A 8 -11.42 -6.17 -3.17
C PRO A 8 -10.13 -6.97 -2.95
N LEU A 9 -10.21 -8.27 -2.64
CA LEU A 9 -9.01 -9.11 -2.50
C LEU A 9 -8.22 -9.24 -3.81
N ARG A 10 -8.93 -9.41 -4.94
CA ARG A 10 -8.29 -9.45 -6.26
C ARG A 10 -7.64 -8.10 -6.59
N VAL A 11 -8.33 -6.99 -6.32
CA VAL A 11 -7.80 -5.64 -6.56
C VAL A 11 -6.59 -5.37 -5.67
N ALA A 12 -6.62 -5.77 -4.40
CA ALA A 12 -5.50 -5.66 -3.48
C ALA A 12 -4.25 -6.37 -4.00
N GLY A 13 -4.40 -7.62 -4.48
CA GLY A 13 -3.29 -8.37 -5.07
C GLY A 13 -2.69 -7.71 -6.31
N LEU A 14 -3.55 -7.17 -7.19
CA LEU A 14 -3.10 -6.43 -8.38
C LEU A 14 -2.35 -5.16 -8.01
N ILE A 15 -2.90 -4.37 -7.08
CA ILE A 15 -2.25 -3.14 -6.58
C ILE A 15 -0.90 -3.47 -5.95
N LYS A 16 -0.84 -4.48 -5.07
CA LYS A 16 0.42 -4.90 -4.42
C LYS A 16 1.49 -5.26 -5.43
N ARG A 17 1.15 -6.06 -6.44
CA ARG A 17 2.08 -6.47 -7.49
C ARG A 17 2.58 -5.28 -8.30
N GLU A 18 1.68 -4.42 -8.75
CA GLU A 18 2.02 -3.25 -9.55
C GLU A 18 2.87 -2.24 -8.78
N ILE A 19 2.51 -1.93 -7.53
CA ILE A 19 3.31 -1.04 -6.68
C ILE A 19 4.70 -1.63 -6.47
N THR A 20 4.79 -2.93 -6.16
CA THR A 20 6.09 -3.61 -5.97
C THR A 20 6.97 -3.53 -7.21
N MET A 21 6.38 -3.72 -8.39
CA MET A 21 7.10 -3.62 -9.66
C MET A 21 7.51 -2.17 -9.95
N LEU A 22 6.62 -1.20 -9.70
CA LEU A 22 6.90 0.23 -9.90
C LEU A 22 8.03 0.71 -9.00
N MET A 23 8.02 0.32 -7.71
CA MET A 23 9.08 0.64 -6.75
C MET A 23 10.44 0.11 -7.22
N ARG A 24 10.47 -1.09 -7.82
CA ARG A 24 11.72 -1.74 -8.26
C ARG A 24 12.24 -1.20 -9.61
N ASN A 25 11.35 -0.84 -10.53
CA ASN A 25 11.71 -0.54 -11.92
C ASN A 25 11.69 0.94 -12.29
N LYS A 26 10.88 1.76 -11.61
CA LYS A 26 10.64 3.16 -12.02
C LYS A 26 11.10 4.19 -11.01
N ILE A 27 11.39 3.79 -9.76
CA ILE A 27 11.84 4.72 -8.74
C ILE A 27 13.36 4.74 -8.73
N ASN A 28 13.93 5.88 -9.11
CA ASN A 28 15.37 6.15 -9.05
C ASN A 28 15.83 6.68 -7.68
N ASP A 29 14.95 6.73 -6.69
CA ASP A 29 15.30 7.21 -5.36
C ASP A 29 15.93 6.08 -4.52
N PRO A 30 17.22 6.19 -4.14
CA PRO A 30 17.91 5.14 -3.40
C PRO A 30 17.31 4.88 -2.01
N ARG A 31 16.54 5.82 -1.44
CA ARG A 31 15.87 5.66 -0.14
C ARG A 31 14.64 4.76 -0.26
N LEU A 32 13.96 4.80 -1.41
CA LEU A 32 12.80 3.96 -1.70
C LEU A 32 13.19 2.56 -2.19
N ASN A 33 14.43 2.34 -2.63
CA ASN A 33 14.91 1.02 -3.05
C ASN A 33 14.91 -0.04 -1.94
N ARG A 34 14.94 0.38 -0.67
CA ARG A 34 14.93 -0.52 0.50
C ARG A 34 13.54 -0.76 1.08
N LEU A 35 12.52 -0.09 0.54
CA LEU A 35 11.15 -0.21 0.98
C LEU A 35 10.53 -1.50 0.44
N VAL A 36 9.87 -2.25 1.32
CA VAL A 36 9.19 -3.50 0.97
C VAL A 36 7.69 -3.34 1.23
N ILE A 37 6.86 -3.68 0.23
CA ILE A 37 5.40 -3.71 0.42
C ILE A 37 5.04 -5.03 1.11
N THR A 38 4.64 -4.97 2.38
CA THR A 38 4.24 -6.17 3.16
C THR A 38 2.83 -6.60 2.80
N ASP A 39 1.89 -5.66 2.78
CA ASP A 39 0.49 -5.97 2.53
C ASP A 39 -0.29 -4.80 1.90
N VAL A 40 -1.46 -5.11 1.35
CA VAL A 40 -2.38 -4.11 0.78
C VAL A 40 -3.80 -4.50 1.14
N GLU A 41 -4.48 -3.63 1.85
CA GLU A 41 -5.88 -3.77 2.21
C GLU A 41 -6.74 -2.82 1.38
N VAL A 42 -7.76 -3.35 0.71
CA VAL A 42 -8.71 -2.55 -0.07
C VAL A 42 -10.06 -2.55 0.61
N SER A 43 -10.66 -1.38 0.77
CA SER A 43 -11.99 -1.26 1.38
C SER A 43 -13.06 -1.96 0.54
N ARG A 44 -14.17 -2.37 1.17
CA ARG A 44 -15.27 -3.10 0.50
C ARG A 44 -15.80 -2.38 -0.75
N GLY A 45 -15.80 -1.05 -0.74
CA GLY A 45 -16.23 -0.21 -1.88
C GLY A 45 -15.16 0.05 -2.95
N CYS A 46 -13.93 -0.47 -2.78
CA CYS A 46 -12.78 -0.19 -3.65
C CYS A 46 -12.44 1.31 -3.79
N SER A 47 -12.87 2.14 -2.84
CA SER A 47 -12.60 3.60 -2.83
C SER A 47 -11.29 3.96 -2.14
N HIS A 48 -10.85 3.14 -1.19
CA HIS A 48 -9.64 3.35 -0.39
C HIS A 48 -8.79 2.07 -0.39
N ALA A 49 -7.48 2.25 -0.48
CA ALA A 49 -6.51 1.17 -0.36
C ALA A 49 -5.40 1.58 0.61
N LYS A 50 -5.22 0.82 1.69
CA LYS A 50 -4.11 0.96 2.63
C LYS A 50 -2.98 0.06 2.17
N VAL A 51 -1.80 0.63 2.01
CA VAL A 51 -0.58 -0.06 1.61
C VAL A 51 0.34 -0.08 2.81
N TYR A 52 0.67 -1.27 3.29
CA TYR A 52 1.58 -1.50 4.39
C TYR A 52 2.99 -1.66 3.85
N ILE A 53 3.93 -0.93 4.44
CA ILE A 53 5.32 -0.89 4.01
C ILE A 53 6.25 -1.20 5.18
N ALA A 54 7.17 -2.13 4.98
CA ALA A 54 8.25 -2.40 5.91
C ALA A 54 9.51 -1.68 5.44
N ILE A 55 10.19 -1.04 6.40
CA ILE A 55 11.45 -0.37 6.20
C ILE A 55 12.46 -1.02 7.16
N PRO A 56 13.54 -1.62 6.65
CA PRO A 56 14.53 -2.29 7.51
C PRO A 56 15.34 -1.32 8.38
N ASP A 57 15.36 -0.03 8.02
CA ASP A 57 16.14 1.03 8.66
C ASP A 57 15.19 2.08 9.27
N GLN A 58 15.00 2.02 10.58
CA GLN A 58 14.03 2.87 11.28
C GLN A 58 14.45 4.35 11.33
N GLU A 59 15.75 4.63 11.24
CA GLU A 59 16.29 6.00 11.31
C GLU A 59 15.76 6.91 10.19
N ASN A 60 15.33 6.33 9.07
CA ASN A 60 14.84 7.07 7.90
C ASN A 60 13.34 6.88 7.62
N GLU A 61 12.60 6.27 8.53
CA GLU A 61 11.18 5.92 8.35
C GLU A 61 10.34 7.14 7.91
N GLU A 62 10.42 8.25 8.64
CA GLU A 62 9.62 9.44 8.36
C GLU A 62 9.97 10.06 6.99
N GLN A 63 11.25 10.06 6.61
CA GLN A 63 11.70 10.60 5.32
C GLN A 63 11.23 9.73 4.16
N ILE A 64 11.30 8.41 4.32
CA ILE A 64 10.82 7.43 3.32
C ILE A 64 9.30 7.52 3.21
N LEU A 65 8.59 7.68 4.32
CA LEU A 65 7.14 7.88 4.32
C LEU A 65 6.76 9.16 3.57
N LYS A 66 7.44 10.28 3.81
CA LYS A 66 7.22 11.52 3.05
C LYS A 66 7.50 11.33 1.56
N ALA A 67 8.57 10.61 1.22
CA ALA A 67 8.93 10.33 -0.18
C ALA A 67 7.86 9.47 -0.89
N VAL A 68 7.38 8.39 -0.26
CA VAL A 68 6.34 7.52 -0.86
C VAL A 68 4.99 8.24 -0.94
N VAL A 69 4.66 9.07 0.05
CA VAL A 69 3.45 9.91 0.03
C VAL A 69 3.55 10.95 -1.10
N GLY A 70 4.71 11.55 -1.32
CA GLY A 70 4.96 12.42 -2.49
C GLY A 70 4.84 11.67 -3.82
N ALA A 71 5.31 10.42 -3.87
CA ALA A 71 5.20 9.56 -5.04
C ALA A 71 3.79 8.98 -5.25
N SER A 72 2.87 9.12 -4.29
CA SER A 72 1.51 8.56 -4.34
C SER A 72 0.74 8.94 -5.62
N GLY A 73 0.87 10.19 -6.08
CA GLY A 73 0.26 10.66 -7.31
C GLY A 73 0.81 9.94 -8.55
N PHE A 74 2.13 9.78 -8.62
CA PHE A 74 2.78 9.03 -9.70
C PHE A 74 2.37 7.55 -9.70
N ILE A 75 2.34 6.92 -8.52
CA ILE A 75 1.89 5.53 -8.36
C ILE A 75 0.45 5.39 -8.83
N ARG A 76 -0.44 6.31 -8.42
CA ARG A 76 -1.85 6.30 -8.81
C ARG A 76 -2.04 6.43 -10.32
N SER A 77 -1.31 7.34 -10.98
CA SER A 77 -1.37 7.48 -12.44
C SER A 77 -0.86 6.23 -13.15
N ASN A 78 0.22 5.63 -12.67
CA ASN A 78 0.76 4.40 -13.26
C ASN A 78 -0.21 3.21 -13.08
N LEU A 79 -0.85 3.09 -11.91
CA LEU A 79 -1.88 2.07 -11.65
C LEU A 79 -3.09 2.26 -12.56
N SER A 80 -3.54 3.50 -12.76
CA SER A 80 -4.66 3.81 -13.65
C SER A 80 -4.36 3.39 -15.09
N SER A 81 -3.12 3.57 -15.53
CA SER A 81 -2.70 3.23 -16.89
C SER A 81 -2.46 1.73 -17.08
N ASN A 82 -1.95 1.01 -16.08
CA ASN A 82 -1.61 -0.42 -16.21
C ASN A 82 -2.78 -1.36 -15.88
N LEU A 83 -3.67 -0.96 -14.98
CA LEU A 83 -4.78 -1.82 -14.53
C LEU A 83 -6.11 -1.52 -15.24
N GLU A 84 -6.12 -0.58 -16.20
CA GLU A 84 -7.33 -0.09 -16.90
C GLU A 84 -8.49 0.23 -15.95
N LEU A 85 -8.16 0.70 -14.74
CA LEU A 85 -9.15 0.97 -13.70
C LEU A 85 -9.84 2.29 -14.00
N LYS A 86 -11.17 2.24 -14.15
CA LYS A 86 -12.00 3.45 -14.26
C LYS A 86 -11.86 4.37 -13.04
N PHE A 87 -11.64 3.79 -11.87
CA PHE A 87 -11.38 4.50 -10.62
C PHE A 87 -10.27 3.79 -9.85
N VAL A 88 -9.13 4.47 -9.66
CA VAL A 88 -8.08 4.00 -8.76
C VAL A 88 -8.40 4.44 -7.33
N PRO A 89 -8.45 3.53 -6.35
CA PRO A 89 -8.68 3.88 -4.95
C PRO A 89 -7.66 4.91 -4.47
N LYS A 90 -8.05 5.71 -3.49
CA LYS A 90 -7.11 6.59 -2.79
C LYS A 90 -6.13 5.72 -2.00
N LEU A 91 -4.85 5.84 -2.33
CA LEU A 91 -3.78 5.11 -1.68
C LEU A 91 -3.39 5.83 -0.38
N SER A 92 -3.32 5.07 0.71
CA SER A 92 -2.77 5.51 1.98
C SER A 92 -1.61 4.59 2.35
N PHE A 93 -0.46 5.17 2.72
CA PHE A 93 0.71 4.40 3.10
C PHE A 93 0.83 4.38 4.61
N LYS A 94 1.05 3.20 5.18
CA LYS A 94 1.33 3.01 6.61
C LYS A 94 2.56 2.15 6.78
N ILE A 95 3.39 2.50 7.76
CA ILE A 95 4.50 1.65 8.14
C ILE A 95 3.94 0.42 8.85
N ASP A 96 4.45 -0.74 8.45
CA ASP A 96 4.18 -2.02 9.06
C ASP A 96 5.03 -2.14 10.33
N ASN A 97 4.50 -1.61 11.44
CA ASN A 97 5.16 -1.67 12.74
C ASN A 97 5.10 -3.08 13.36
N SER A 98 4.67 -4.10 12.61
CA SER A 98 4.65 -5.48 13.11
C SER A 98 6.05 -6.03 13.39
N TYR A 99 7.11 -5.37 12.88
CA TYR A 99 8.49 -5.65 13.30
C TYR A 99 8.82 -5.13 14.71
N GLU A 100 8.12 -4.09 15.19
CA GLU A 100 8.32 -3.51 16.53
C GLU A 100 7.26 -3.97 17.55
N GLN A 101 6.11 -4.45 17.10
CA GLN A 101 4.95 -4.70 17.95
C GLN A 101 4.59 -6.19 18.04
N GLY A 102 5.40 -6.94 18.78
CA GLY A 102 4.86 -8.04 19.59
C GLY A 102 3.97 -7.56 20.76
N ASN A 103 3.56 -6.28 20.81
CA ASN A 103 3.09 -5.67 22.06
C ASN A 103 2.10 -4.49 21.96
N ARG A 104 1.30 -4.34 20.89
CA ARG A 104 0.16 -3.40 20.98
C ARG A 104 -1.06 -3.89 20.22
N ILE A 105 -2.01 -4.31 21.05
CA ILE A 105 -3.43 -4.50 20.78
C ILE A 105 -4.00 -3.18 20.24
N ASP A 106 -5.05 -3.31 19.43
CA ASP A 106 -6.09 -2.31 19.18
C ASP A 106 -5.84 -1.32 18.04
N ASP A 107 -6.62 -1.45 16.96
CA ASP A 107 -7.80 -0.60 16.75
C ASP A 107 -8.24 -0.67 15.27
N ILE A 108 -9.54 -0.48 15.05
CA ILE A 108 -10.20 -0.25 13.75
C ILE A 108 -10.54 -1.51 12.93
N LEU A 109 -11.52 -2.27 13.41
CA LEU A 109 -12.60 -2.77 12.54
C LEU A 109 -13.96 -2.43 13.15
N ASP A 110 -14.19 -1.13 13.38
CA ASP A 110 -15.53 -0.59 13.55
C ASP A 110 -16.28 -0.71 12.21
N HIS A 111 -17.18 -1.68 12.11
CA HIS A 111 -18.35 -1.67 11.24
C HIS A 111 -19.46 -2.36 12.05
N SER A 112 -20.06 -1.63 13.00
CA SER A 112 -21.39 -1.92 13.54
C SER A 112 -22.44 -1.02 12.89
#